data_AF-A0A1I4QQI8-F1
#
_entry.id   AF-A0A1I4QQI8-F1
#
_cell.length_a   1.000
_cell.length_b   1.000
_cell.length_c   1.000
_cell.angle_alpha   90.00
_cell.angle_beta   90.00
_cell.angle_gamma   90.00
#
_symmetry.space_group_name_H-M   'P 1'
#
loop_
_entity.id
_entity.type
_entity.pdbx_description
1 polymer ?
#
loop_
_entity_poly.entity_id
_entity_poly.type
_entity_poly.pdbx_seq_one_letter_code
_entity_poly.pdbx_strand_id
1 'polypeptide(L)'
;MYPKLQIVDYSTMEAIEGQRHGHQLKNQYWSKNKGSDLAERVKKLTEANIWIYTQLYDLYQMFPNIITFDDLYDKDIESSLMIKYYLVFMEKDEFVIDKLLEDRDITYASKRKDAGLVFYEFSYEIDRDYINNKLMVHIMRDKYFEVAQHTQTNKKDHFYSTKDNILELIDSESPLGTMNIPAFNFFVSLTPLKVIHDIVNYILIEPYSKLRYTSYIGINNGKELYPTHWGIDREFLENFGHHDFHDPIFYKDLDEILRSTWEANLARILNEKGIEWRYEKERYEVDLDKEQKANYLPDFVLPIEKVIIEVKGFWDSYSLKAYTAAKEKYSEWTFLHIDSDIYYSINQVYKDKVLNWDSSKISIKSEILPIVGITQKERIPFVKKLLVGDKVIIERNSDNPYDKNAIKALDSDGEHLGFLSKEWASVYAEKMDMGIKYQCEVVSIEPKVIKIKVVRVNIDEDIIPNIFKSH
;
A
#
# COMPACT_ATOMS: atom_id res chain seq x y z
N MET A 1 42.68 9.87 14.61
CA MET A 1 41.98 11.14 14.87
C MET A 1 41.30 11.50 13.56
N TYR A 2 40.02 11.14 13.39
CA TYR A 2 39.25 11.40 12.17
C TYR A 2 38.58 12.79 12.27
N PRO A 3 38.43 13.56 11.17
CA PRO A 3 37.78 14.85 11.23
C PRO A 3 36.25 14.68 11.31
N LYS A 4 35.63 15.52 12.15
CA LYS A 4 34.18 15.66 12.31
C LYS A 4 33.52 16.05 10.99
N LEU A 5 32.44 15.36 10.62
CA LEU A 5 31.46 15.83 9.63
C LEU A 5 30.84 17.15 10.13
N GLN A 6 30.93 18.21 9.33
CA GLN A 6 30.07 19.38 9.45
C GLN A 6 28.82 19.14 8.60
N ILE A 7 27.66 19.19 9.25
CA ILE A 7 26.35 19.21 8.59
C ILE A 7 26.14 20.64 8.05
N VAL A 8 25.93 20.77 6.75
CA VAL A 8 25.53 22.03 6.12
C VAL A 8 24.01 22.05 6.04
N ASP A 9 23.42 23.09 6.62
CA ASP A 9 22.00 23.43 6.59
C ASP A 9 21.66 24.06 5.23
N TYR A 10 20.66 23.52 4.53
CA TYR A 10 20.13 24.06 3.28
C TYR A 10 18.63 24.30 3.43
N SER A 11 18.27 25.47 3.95
CA SER A 11 16.95 26.05 3.76
C SER A 11 16.95 26.92 2.50
N THR A 12 16.20 26.55 1.47
CA THR A 12 15.61 27.53 0.53
C THR A 12 14.47 26.94 -0.29
N MET A 13 13.43 27.77 -0.43
CA MET A 13 12.04 27.42 -0.69
C MET A 13 11.63 27.74 -2.14
N GLU A 14 12.54 27.64 -3.12
CA GLU A 14 12.29 28.14 -4.49
C GLU A 14 11.97 27.05 -5.54
N ALA A 15 12.17 25.76 -5.25
CA ALA A 15 11.89 24.69 -6.21
C ALA A 15 10.38 24.37 -6.37
N ILE A 16 9.56 24.72 -5.37
CA ILE A 16 8.13 24.37 -5.32
C ILE A 16 7.27 25.34 -6.16
N GLU A 17 7.73 26.58 -6.39
CA GLU A 17 6.99 27.56 -7.19
C GLU A 17 7.10 27.33 -8.71
N GLY A 18 8.22 26.77 -9.20
CA GLY A 18 8.41 26.46 -10.62
C GLY A 18 7.46 25.38 -11.15
N GLN A 19 7.20 24.34 -10.34
CA GLN A 19 6.36 23.20 -10.74
C GLN A 19 4.87 23.56 -10.84
N ARG A 20 4.36 24.43 -9.94
CA ARG A 20 2.97 24.92 -10.02
C ARG A 20 2.73 25.81 -11.25
N HIS A 21 3.75 26.54 -11.71
CA HIS A 21 3.65 27.39 -12.90
C HIS A 21 3.61 26.58 -14.20
N GLY A 22 4.41 25.50 -14.31
CA GLY A 22 4.43 24.65 -15.52
C GLY A 22 3.10 23.95 -15.80
N HIS A 23 2.44 23.41 -14.75
CA HIS A 23 1.18 22.69 -14.91
C HIS A 23 0.00 23.62 -15.24
N GLN A 24 -0.01 24.85 -14.71
CA GLN A 24 -0.99 25.89 -15.06
C GLN A 24 -0.80 26.42 -16.49
N LEU A 25 0.44 26.58 -16.95
CA LEU A 25 0.73 27.02 -18.32
C LEU A 25 0.34 25.98 -19.37
N LYS A 26 0.55 24.68 -19.10
CA LYS A 26 0.11 23.58 -19.97
C LYS A 26 -1.41 23.58 -20.13
N ASN A 27 -2.17 23.72 -19.04
CA ASN A 27 -3.64 23.77 -19.07
C ASN A 27 -4.18 25.06 -19.71
N GLN A 28 -3.52 26.20 -19.53
CA GLN A 28 -3.84 27.45 -20.24
C GLN A 28 -3.51 27.38 -21.75
N TYR A 29 -2.47 26.65 -22.14
CA TYR A 29 -2.07 26.47 -23.54
C TYR A 29 -3.08 25.59 -24.31
N TRP A 30 -3.52 24.47 -23.73
CA TRP A 30 -4.52 23.58 -24.34
C TRP A 30 -5.90 24.22 -24.46
N SER A 31 -6.25 25.13 -23.55
CA SER A 31 -7.51 25.88 -23.62
C SER A 31 -7.48 27.03 -24.62
N LYS A 32 -6.34 27.73 -24.78
CA LYS A 32 -6.21 28.86 -25.73
C LYS A 32 -6.00 28.47 -27.19
N ASN A 33 -5.50 27.27 -27.47
CA ASN A 33 -5.11 26.89 -28.83
C ASN A 33 -6.07 25.92 -29.55
N LYS A 34 -7.31 25.73 -29.06
CA LYS A 34 -8.38 24.99 -29.76
C LYS A 34 -8.84 25.74 -31.03
N GLY A 35 -8.02 25.73 -32.08
CA GLY A 35 -8.34 26.34 -33.37
C GLY A 35 -7.17 26.52 -34.35
N SER A 36 -5.92 26.29 -33.93
CA SER A 36 -4.75 26.38 -34.83
C SER A 36 -4.60 25.13 -35.71
N ASP A 37 -4.17 25.35 -36.96
CA ASP A 37 -3.79 24.31 -37.91
C ASP A 37 -2.65 23.45 -37.34
N LEU A 38 -2.70 22.15 -37.63
CA LEU A 38 -1.79 21.12 -37.17
C LEU A 38 -0.33 21.49 -37.45
N ALA A 39 -0.04 22.10 -38.61
CA ALA A 39 1.32 22.51 -38.97
C ALA A 39 1.88 23.59 -38.03
N GLU A 40 1.04 24.54 -37.61
CA GLU A 40 1.45 25.61 -36.68
C GLU A 40 1.54 25.12 -35.24
N ARG A 41 0.70 24.14 -34.85
CA ARG A 41 0.84 23.42 -33.58
C ARG A 41 2.12 22.60 -33.52
N VAL A 42 2.45 21.88 -34.59
CA VAL A 42 3.68 21.09 -34.70
C VAL A 42 4.90 21.98 -34.62
N LYS A 43 4.96 23.08 -35.39
CA LYS A 43 6.08 24.04 -35.33
C LYS A 43 6.28 24.62 -33.93
N LYS A 44 5.21 25.02 -33.24
CA LYS A 44 5.29 25.57 -31.88
C LYS A 44 5.59 24.51 -30.82
N LEU A 45 5.19 23.25 -31.04
CA LEU A 45 5.63 22.10 -30.25
C LEU A 45 7.12 21.83 -30.44
N THR A 46 7.63 21.96 -31.67
CA THR A 46 9.07 21.85 -31.95
C THR A 46 9.86 22.98 -31.27
N GLU A 47 9.35 24.22 -31.28
CA GLU A 47 9.97 25.36 -30.57
C GLU A 47 9.89 25.20 -29.04
N ALA A 48 8.78 24.67 -28.51
CA ALA A 48 8.64 24.33 -27.09
C ALA A 48 9.55 23.17 -26.67
N ASN A 49 9.73 22.16 -27.54
CA ASN A 49 10.67 21.08 -27.31
C ASN A 49 12.10 21.58 -27.37
N ILE A 50 12.47 22.45 -28.32
CA ILE A 50 13.80 23.10 -28.37
C ILE A 50 14.07 23.92 -27.09
N TRP A 51 13.06 24.59 -26.55
CA TRP A 51 13.16 25.28 -25.26
C TRP A 51 13.34 24.31 -24.09
N ILE A 52 12.60 23.19 -24.06
CA ILE A 52 12.78 22.10 -23.09
C ILE A 52 14.18 21.48 -23.22
N TYR A 53 14.69 21.24 -24.42
CA TYR A 53 16.04 20.71 -24.66
C TYR A 53 17.12 21.69 -24.24
N THR A 54 16.90 22.99 -24.41
CA THR A 54 17.83 24.03 -23.90
C THR A 54 17.82 24.03 -22.37
N GLN A 55 16.66 23.88 -21.73
CA GLN A 55 16.56 23.75 -20.27
C GLN A 55 17.12 22.42 -19.73
N LEU A 56 16.99 21.31 -20.47
CA LEU A 56 17.60 20.02 -20.13
C LEU A 56 19.13 20.06 -20.30
N TYR A 57 19.63 20.79 -21.30
CA TYR A 57 21.05 21.04 -21.48
C TYR A 57 21.62 21.97 -20.39
N ASP A 58 20.85 22.97 -19.97
CA ASP A 58 21.20 23.82 -18.84
C ASP A 58 21.13 23.04 -17.51
N LEU A 59 20.17 22.11 -17.34
CA LEU A 59 20.10 21.17 -16.20
C LEU A 59 21.30 20.19 -16.18
N TYR A 60 21.70 19.68 -17.35
CA TYR A 60 22.90 18.84 -17.53
C TYR A 60 24.17 19.60 -17.13
N GLN A 61 24.25 20.90 -17.44
CA GLN A 61 25.35 21.77 -17.00
C GLN A 61 25.25 22.17 -15.51
N MET A 62 24.05 22.17 -14.93
CA MET A 62 23.80 22.50 -13.52
C MET A 62 23.99 21.31 -12.55
N PHE A 63 23.89 20.07 -13.03
CA PHE A 63 24.09 18.85 -12.24
C PHE A 63 25.16 17.92 -12.88
N PRO A 64 26.46 18.25 -12.79
CA PRO A 64 27.56 17.47 -13.37
C PRO A 64 27.80 16.10 -12.68
N ASN A 65 26.87 15.64 -11.83
CA ASN A 65 26.94 14.38 -11.09
C ASN A 65 25.95 13.32 -11.61
N ILE A 66 25.31 13.54 -12.76
CA ILE A 66 24.63 12.46 -13.46
C ILE A 66 25.71 11.57 -14.05
N ILE A 67 25.85 10.37 -13.49
CA ILE A 67 26.79 9.37 -13.99
C ILE A 67 26.32 8.94 -15.37
N THR A 68 27.07 9.35 -16.37
CA THR A 68 26.93 8.78 -17.70
C THR A 68 27.53 7.38 -17.69
N PHE A 69 27.07 6.51 -18.59
CA PHE A 69 27.75 5.22 -18.79
C PHE A 69 29.24 5.44 -19.09
N ASP A 70 29.59 6.54 -19.75
CA ASP A 70 30.97 6.96 -20.03
C ASP A 70 31.77 7.29 -18.75
N ASP A 71 31.15 7.84 -17.69
CA ASP A 71 31.80 8.03 -16.37
C ASP A 71 32.10 6.70 -15.66
N LEU A 72 31.29 5.67 -15.93
CA LEU A 72 31.51 4.28 -15.55
C LEU A 72 32.62 3.62 -16.40
N TYR A 73 32.82 4.09 -17.63
CA TYR A 73 33.79 3.56 -18.60
C TYR A 73 35.17 4.24 -18.53
N ASP A 74 35.26 5.49 -18.10
CA ASP A 74 36.49 6.29 -18.10
C ASP A 74 37.45 5.98 -16.93
N LYS A 75 37.01 5.15 -15.96
CA LYS A 75 37.85 4.70 -14.82
C LYS A 75 37.92 3.18 -14.78
N ASP A 76 39.05 2.67 -15.28
CA ASP A 76 39.44 1.26 -15.43
C ASP A 76 38.71 0.48 -16.56
N ILE A 77 39.47 0.28 -17.64
CA ILE A 77 39.19 -0.63 -18.76
C ILE A 77 39.51 -2.07 -18.32
N GLU A 78 38.92 -2.52 -17.21
CA GLU A 78 38.95 -3.93 -16.85
C GLU A 78 37.93 -4.70 -17.70
N SER A 79 38.22 -5.95 -18.05
CA SER A 79 37.33 -6.80 -18.87
C SER A 79 36.01 -7.16 -18.19
N SER A 80 35.91 -6.91 -16.88
CA SER A 80 34.74 -7.19 -16.06
C SER A 80 34.25 -5.94 -15.31
N LEU A 81 32.99 -5.98 -14.90
CA LEU A 81 32.33 -5.01 -14.03
C LEU A 81 32.00 -5.71 -12.72
N MET A 82 32.49 -5.17 -11.61
CA MET A 82 32.12 -5.61 -10.28
C MET A 82 30.85 -4.90 -9.80
N ILE A 83 29.80 -5.67 -9.57
CA ILE A 83 28.54 -5.20 -9.00
C ILE A 83 28.44 -5.67 -7.56
N LYS A 84 28.27 -4.71 -6.66
CA LYS A 84 27.89 -4.98 -5.28
C LYS A 84 26.41 -4.72 -5.09
N TYR A 85 25.72 -5.59 -4.39
CA TYR A 85 24.34 -5.37 -3.98
C TYR A 85 24.27 -5.50 -2.48
N TYR A 86 23.61 -4.55 -1.82
CA TYR A 86 23.40 -4.55 -0.40
C TYR A 86 21.91 -4.68 -0.13
N LEU A 87 21.55 -5.67 0.67
CA LEU A 87 20.20 -5.84 1.16
C LEU A 87 20.19 -5.60 2.67
N VAL A 88 19.36 -4.68 3.14
CA VAL A 88 19.36 -4.21 4.52
C VAL A 88 17.98 -4.39 5.13
N PHE A 89 17.93 -5.09 6.26
CA PHE A 89 16.70 -5.35 7.01
C PHE A 89 16.90 -5.06 8.49
N MET A 90 15.79 -5.07 9.22
CA MET A 90 15.78 -5.13 10.67
C MET A 90 16.36 -6.47 11.14
N GLU A 91 17.10 -6.46 12.25
CA GLU A 91 17.72 -7.67 12.81
C GLU A 91 16.70 -8.75 13.20
N LYS A 92 15.50 -8.35 13.61
CA LYS A 92 14.41 -9.30 13.91
C LYS A 92 13.96 -10.13 12.70
N ASP A 93 14.17 -9.62 11.49
CA ASP A 93 13.74 -10.27 10.24
C ASP A 93 14.89 -11.09 9.61
N GLU A 94 16.06 -11.15 10.25
CA GLU A 94 17.26 -11.85 9.76
C GLU A 94 16.96 -13.28 9.33
N PHE A 95 16.28 -14.05 10.17
CA PHE A 95 16.00 -15.45 9.92
C PHE A 95 15.10 -15.67 8.69
N VAL A 96 14.22 -14.71 8.41
CA VAL A 96 13.30 -14.73 7.27
C VAL A 96 14.10 -14.61 5.98
N ILE A 97 15.10 -13.73 6.00
CA ILE A 97 15.97 -13.47 4.85
C ILE A 97 16.97 -14.58 4.65
N ASP A 98 17.56 -15.11 5.73
CA ASP A 98 18.41 -16.30 5.63
C ASP A 98 17.65 -17.45 4.97
N LYS A 99 16.38 -17.69 5.37
CA LYS A 99 15.52 -18.70 4.75
C LYS A 99 15.26 -18.40 3.27
N LEU A 100 14.90 -17.16 2.91
CA LEU A 100 14.69 -16.76 1.51
C LEU A 100 15.93 -17.04 0.64
N LEU A 101 17.11 -16.69 1.15
CA LEU A 101 18.35 -16.89 0.42
C LEU A 101 18.70 -18.39 0.30
N GLU A 102 18.49 -19.17 1.36
CA GLU A 102 18.68 -20.63 1.36
C GLU A 102 17.73 -21.33 0.38
N ASP A 103 16.42 -21.03 0.43
CA ASP A 103 15.39 -21.61 -0.43
C ASP A 103 15.62 -21.32 -1.93
N ARG A 104 16.41 -20.28 -2.22
CA ARG A 104 16.74 -19.83 -3.58
C ARG A 104 18.19 -20.11 -3.99
N ASP A 105 18.95 -20.80 -3.15
CA ASP A 105 20.37 -21.11 -3.36
C ASP A 105 21.20 -19.85 -3.68
N ILE A 106 20.97 -18.77 -2.93
CA ILE A 106 21.68 -17.50 -3.07
C ILE A 106 22.71 -17.36 -1.96
N THR A 107 23.97 -17.26 -2.34
CA THR A 107 25.08 -16.97 -1.42
C THR A 107 25.38 -15.47 -1.38
N TYR A 108 25.56 -14.91 -0.19
CA TYR A 108 26.09 -13.57 0.01
C TYR A 108 27.62 -13.60 0.22
N ALA A 109 28.30 -12.53 -0.16
CA ALA A 109 29.74 -12.34 0.02
C ALA A 109 30.09 -11.98 1.48
N SER A 110 29.27 -11.16 2.13
CA SER A 110 29.42 -10.85 3.55
C SER A 110 28.08 -10.54 4.21
N LYS A 111 28.02 -10.74 5.53
CA LYS A 111 26.89 -10.38 6.38
C LYS A 111 27.41 -9.65 7.60
N ARG A 112 26.83 -8.49 7.91
CA ARG A 112 27.20 -7.70 9.10
C ARG A 112 25.95 -7.19 9.81
N LYS A 113 26.07 -6.97 11.12
CA LYS A 113 25.03 -6.38 11.96
C LYS A 113 25.51 -5.05 12.49
N ASP A 114 24.65 -4.03 12.42
CA ASP A 114 24.95 -2.72 12.99
C ASP A 114 23.65 -1.98 13.34
N ALA A 115 23.59 -1.37 14.52
CA ALA A 115 22.45 -0.59 14.99
C ALA A 115 21.06 -1.26 14.85
N GLY A 116 20.97 -2.58 15.08
CA GLY A 116 19.71 -3.33 14.94
C GLY A 116 19.30 -3.60 13.49
N LEU A 117 20.21 -3.36 12.54
CA LEU A 117 20.08 -3.70 11.13
C LEU A 117 21.02 -4.84 10.75
N VAL A 118 20.63 -5.61 9.75
CA VAL A 118 21.44 -6.67 9.13
C VAL A 118 21.68 -6.30 7.68
N PHE A 119 22.94 -6.30 7.28
CA PHE A 119 23.39 -6.00 5.92
C PHE A 119 23.91 -7.27 5.28
N TYR A 120 23.30 -7.66 4.17
CA TYR A 120 23.78 -8.70 3.29
C TYR A 120 24.46 -8.05 2.09
N GLU A 121 25.75 -8.31 1.90
CA GLU A 121 26.51 -7.87 0.73
C GLU A 121 26.64 -9.03 -0.25
N PHE A 122 26.25 -8.80 -1.50
CA PHE A 122 26.46 -9.70 -2.61
C PHE A 122 27.46 -9.04 -3.56
N SER A 123 28.36 -9.84 -4.14
CA SER A 123 29.37 -9.35 -5.08
C SER A 123 29.38 -10.25 -6.29
N TYR A 124 29.17 -9.66 -7.47
CA TYR A 124 29.14 -10.36 -8.74
C TYR A 124 30.12 -9.70 -9.71
N GLU A 125 31.03 -10.50 -10.24
CA GLU A 125 31.87 -10.11 -11.36
C GLU A 125 31.14 -10.46 -12.65
N ILE A 126 30.89 -9.45 -13.48
CA ILE A 126 30.15 -9.63 -14.72
C ILE A 126 31.04 -9.21 -15.89
N ASP A 127 31.23 -10.12 -16.84
CA ASP A 127 31.96 -9.86 -18.07
C ASP A 127 31.32 -8.70 -18.86
N ARG A 128 32.14 -7.75 -19.30
CA ARG A 128 31.63 -6.55 -19.99
C ARG A 128 31.08 -6.84 -21.37
N ASP A 129 31.65 -7.81 -22.09
CA ASP A 129 31.10 -8.22 -23.38
C ASP A 129 29.73 -8.87 -23.21
N TYR A 130 29.54 -9.64 -22.14
CA TYR A 130 28.23 -10.16 -21.76
C TYR A 130 27.22 -9.03 -21.46
N ILE A 131 27.63 -8.00 -20.71
CA ILE A 131 26.81 -6.81 -20.45
C ILE A 131 26.42 -6.13 -21.76
N ASN A 132 27.38 -5.83 -22.62
CA ASN A 132 27.14 -5.12 -23.89
C ASN A 132 26.17 -5.90 -24.78
N ASN A 133 26.35 -7.22 -24.88
CA ASN A 133 25.45 -8.08 -25.65
C ASN A 133 24.03 -8.12 -25.05
N LYS A 134 23.89 -8.22 -23.72
CA LYS A 134 22.59 -8.25 -23.05
C LYS A 134 21.88 -6.91 -23.06
N LEU A 135 22.61 -5.82 -22.89
CA LEU A 135 22.09 -4.45 -22.91
C LEU A 135 21.53 -4.14 -24.30
N MET A 136 22.26 -4.50 -25.36
CA MET A 136 21.78 -4.37 -26.74
C MET A 136 20.49 -5.17 -26.97
N VAL A 137 20.39 -6.39 -26.45
CA VAL A 137 19.15 -7.20 -26.53
C VAL A 137 18.01 -6.57 -25.72
N HIS A 138 18.30 -6.04 -24.53
CA HIS A 138 17.30 -5.40 -23.66
C HIS A 138 16.72 -4.13 -24.32
N ILE A 139 17.60 -3.24 -24.79
CA ILE A 139 17.23 -2.02 -25.53
C ILE A 139 16.42 -2.37 -26.78
N MET A 140 16.78 -3.44 -27.50
CA MET A 140 16.04 -3.88 -28.68
C MET A 140 14.66 -4.47 -28.32
N ARG A 141 14.54 -5.16 -27.18
CA ARG A 141 13.28 -5.75 -26.70
C ARG A 141 12.28 -4.68 -26.27
N ASP A 142 12.73 -3.68 -25.51
CA ASP A 142 11.85 -2.63 -25.00
C ASP A 142 11.35 -1.73 -26.14
N LYS A 143 12.24 -1.43 -27.12
CA LYS A 143 11.82 -0.79 -28.38
C LYS A 143 10.81 -1.62 -29.17
N TYR A 144 10.96 -2.95 -29.22
CA TYR A 144 10.01 -3.82 -29.90
C TYR A 144 8.63 -3.80 -29.21
N PHE A 145 8.59 -3.80 -27.88
CA PHE A 145 7.35 -3.69 -27.10
C PHE A 145 6.65 -2.34 -27.30
N GLU A 146 7.39 -1.23 -27.29
CA GLU A 146 6.83 0.11 -27.54
C GLU A 146 6.28 0.25 -28.97
N VAL A 147 7.03 -0.23 -29.96
CA VAL A 147 6.59 -0.26 -31.37
C VAL A 147 5.35 -1.16 -31.51
N ALA A 148 5.28 -2.29 -30.81
CA ALA A 148 4.11 -3.17 -30.82
C ALA A 148 2.87 -2.52 -30.16
N GLN A 149 3.04 -1.79 -29.05
CA GLN A 149 1.94 -1.06 -28.40
C GLN A 149 1.46 0.15 -29.22
N HIS A 150 2.39 0.86 -29.88
CA HIS A 150 2.06 1.98 -30.78
C HIS A 150 1.43 1.51 -32.10
N THR A 151 1.84 0.36 -32.65
CA THR A 151 1.24 -0.19 -33.87
C THR A 151 -0.12 -0.83 -33.64
N GLN A 152 -0.44 -1.28 -32.42
CA GLN A 152 -1.80 -1.69 -32.06
C GLN A 152 -2.77 -0.50 -31.88
N THR A 153 -2.25 0.69 -31.57
CA THR A 153 -3.07 1.89 -31.33
C THR A 153 -3.11 2.85 -32.52
N ASN A 154 -2.15 2.79 -33.46
CA ASN A 154 -2.13 3.62 -34.66
C ASN A 154 -1.71 2.82 -35.91
N LYS A 155 -2.67 2.57 -36.81
CA LYS A 155 -2.36 2.25 -38.21
C LYS A 155 -1.99 3.54 -38.95
N LYS A 156 -0.70 3.87 -38.99
CA LYS A 156 0.08 4.33 -40.18
C LYS A 156 1.35 5.08 -39.81
N ASP A 157 2.45 4.59 -40.39
CA ASP A 157 3.65 5.27 -40.87
C ASP A 157 4.38 6.27 -39.95
N HIS A 158 5.53 5.84 -39.41
CA HIS A 158 6.86 6.34 -39.79
C HIS A 158 7.96 5.64 -38.95
N PHE A 159 8.93 5.01 -39.63
CA PHE A 159 10.14 4.47 -39.00
C PHE A 159 11.20 5.59 -38.90
N TYR A 160 11.62 5.93 -37.68
CA TYR A 160 12.72 6.86 -37.41
C TYR A 160 13.97 6.12 -36.91
N SER A 161 15.15 6.67 -37.21
CA SER A 161 16.46 6.03 -36.98
C SER A 161 16.82 5.90 -35.50
N THR A 162 17.27 4.71 -35.13
CA THR A 162 17.39 4.17 -33.77
C THR A 162 18.52 4.73 -32.89
N LYS A 163 19.40 5.61 -33.39
CA LYS A 163 20.66 5.96 -32.71
C LYS A 163 20.53 7.14 -31.74
N ASP A 164 19.73 8.16 -32.07
CA ASP A 164 19.59 9.37 -31.24
C ASP A 164 18.62 9.18 -30.06
N ASN A 165 17.68 8.23 -30.16
CA ASN A 165 16.71 7.91 -29.10
C ASN A 165 17.28 7.03 -27.96
N ILE A 166 18.56 6.64 -28.02
CA ILE A 166 19.19 5.79 -27.00
C ILE A 166 19.49 6.59 -25.71
N LEU A 167 19.73 7.90 -25.84
CA LEU A 167 20.05 8.79 -24.72
C LEU A 167 18.82 9.49 -24.12
N GLU A 168 17.71 9.60 -24.87
CA GLU A 168 16.47 10.23 -24.40
C GLU A 168 15.61 9.34 -23.47
N LEU A 169 15.82 8.02 -23.45
CA LEU A 169 15.04 7.09 -22.62
C LEU A 169 15.63 6.86 -21.21
N ILE A 170 16.71 7.57 -20.87
CA ILE A 170 17.11 7.76 -19.48
C ILE A 170 16.26 8.93 -18.96
N ASP A 171 15.01 8.66 -18.60
CA ASP A 171 14.09 9.65 -18.04
C ASP A 171 14.74 10.32 -16.80
N SER A 172 15.14 11.58 -16.96
CA SER A 172 15.93 12.35 -16.01
C SER A 172 15.07 13.12 -15.00
N GLU A 173 13.75 12.91 -15.00
CA GLU A 173 12.82 13.60 -14.10
C GLU A 173 12.54 12.87 -12.77
N SER A 174 13.49 12.08 -12.25
CA SER A 174 13.52 11.78 -10.81
C SER A 174 14.29 12.90 -10.10
N PRO A 175 13.68 13.72 -9.23
CA PRO A 175 14.35 14.83 -8.54
C PRO A 175 15.32 14.37 -7.44
N LEU A 176 15.68 13.08 -7.41
CA LEU A 176 16.56 12.46 -6.43
C LEU A 176 17.66 11.72 -7.20
N GLY A 177 18.93 11.85 -6.79
CA GLY A 177 20.11 11.23 -7.42
C GLY A 177 20.14 9.69 -7.36
N THR A 178 19.09 9.04 -7.87
CA THR A 178 18.90 7.60 -7.96
C THR A 178 19.38 7.12 -9.32
N MET A 179 20.10 6.00 -9.35
CA MET A 179 20.33 5.25 -10.58
C MET A 179 18.97 4.99 -11.24
N ASN A 180 18.84 5.27 -12.54
CA ASN A 180 17.56 5.13 -13.23
C ASN A 180 17.02 3.70 -13.04
N ILE A 181 15.74 3.54 -12.68
CA ILE A 181 15.12 2.25 -12.34
C ILE A 181 15.40 1.18 -13.43
N PRO A 182 15.31 1.45 -14.75
CA PRO A 182 15.69 0.51 -15.80
C PRO A 182 17.15 0.02 -15.71
N ALA A 183 18.09 0.86 -15.27
CA ALA A 183 19.48 0.46 -15.09
C ALA A 183 19.63 -0.48 -13.87
N PHE A 184 18.90 -0.24 -12.78
CA PHE A 184 18.83 -1.17 -11.64
C PHE A 184 18.34 -2.54 -12.08
N ASN A 185 17.25 -2.56 -12.84
CA ASN A 185 16.58 -3.76 -13.32
C ASN A 185 17.52 -4.59 -14.19
N PHE A 186 18.22 -3.92 -15.09
CA PHE A 186 19.22 -4.55 -15.93
C PHE A 186 20.27 -5.24 -15.07
N PHE A 187 20.91 -4.55 -14.13
CA PHE A 187 21.97 -5.13 -13.31
C PHE A 187 21.50 -6.28 -12.42
N VAL A 188 20.35 -6.16 -11.73
CA VAL A 188 19.81 -7.27 -10.93
C VAL A 188 19.51 -8.48 -11.82
N SER A 189 18.99 -8.28 -13.04
CA SER A 189 18.68 -9.37 -13.98
C SER A 189 19.92 -10.16 -14.44
N LEU A 190 21.11 -9.58 -14.34
CA LEU A 190 22.38 -10.23 -14.64
C LEU A 190 22.90 -11.08 -13.48
N THR A 191 22.30 -10.97 -12.29
CA THR A 191 22.73 -11.67 -11.07
C THR A 191 21.75 -12.79 -10.69
N PRO A 192 22.18 -13.74 -9.84
CA PRO A 192 21.26 -14.68 -9.18
C PRO A 192 20.12 -14.00 -8.40
N LEU A 193 20.30 -12.75 -7.94
CA LEU A 193 19.28 -12.03 -7.15
C LEU A 193 17.97 -11.79 -7.89
N LYS A 194 17.93 -11.96 -9.21
CA LYS A 194 16.69 -11.88 -10.00
C LYS A 194 15.59 -12.82 -9.53
N VAL A 195 15.93 -13.92 -8.84
CA VAL A 195 14.93 -14.90 -8.37
C VAL A 195 14.26 -14.49 -7.06
N ILE A 196 14.81 -13.50 -6.35
CA ILE A 196 14.23 -12.95 -5.12
C ILE A 196 13.59 -11.58 -5.33
N HIS A 197 13.61 -11.05 -6.55
CA HIS A 197 12.97 -9.78 -6.90
C HIS A 197 11.81 -9.99 -7.87
N ASP A 198 10.72 -9.25 -7.66
CA ASP A 198 9.65 -9.11 -8.64
C ASP A 198 10.17 -8.38 -9.88
N ILE A 199 9.89 -8.91 -11.07
CA ILE A 199 10.45 -8.39 -12.33
C ILE A 199 9.74 -7.10 -12.77
N VAL A 200 8.61 -6.73 -12.13
CA VAL A 200 7.83 -5.55 -12.53
C VAL A 200 8.10 -4.37 -11.61
N ASN A 201 8.10 -4.61 -10.30
CA ASN A 201 8.20 -3.59 -9.28
C ASN A 201 9.57 -3.58 -8.58
N TYR A 202 10.38 -4.61 -8.82
CA TYR A 202 11.77 -4.74 -8.35
C TYR A 202 11.93 -4.60 -6.84
N ILE A 203 10.83 -4.92 -6.16
CA ILE A 203 10.79 -5.24 -4.75
C ILE A 203 11.09 -6.72 -4.56
N LEU A 204 11.26 -7.17 -3.33
CA LEU A 204 11.37 -8.60 -3.04
C LEU A 204 10.09 -9.33 -3.51
N ILE A 205 10.23 -10.59 -3.91
CA ILE A 205 9.06 -11.41 -4.25
C ILE A 205 8.13 -11.57 -3.04
N GLU A 206 6.84 -11.78 -3.29
CA GLU A 206 5.89 -12.15 -2.22
C GLU A 206 6.33 -13.45 -1.51
N PRO A 207 6.12 -13.56 -0.19
CA PRO A 207 5.54 -12.55 0.71
C PRO A 207 6.54 -11.48 1.21
N TYR A 208 7.83 -11.62 0.88
CA TYR A 208 8.95 -10.84 1.42
C TYR A 208 8.93 -9.35 1.06
N SER A 209 8.24 -8.97 -0.02
CA SER A 209 7.87 -7.59 -0.37
C SER A 209 7.24 -6.81 0.78
N LYS A 210 6.56 -7.49 1.70
CA LYS A 210 5.87 -6.88 2.85
C LYS A 210 6.83 -6.51 3.98
N LEU A 211 8.05 -7.03 4.01
CA LEU A 211 9.04 -6.68 5.03
C LEU A 211 9.49 -5.23 4.86
N ARG A 212 9.93 -4.61 5.96
CA ARG A 212 10.64 -3.33 5.89
C ARG A 212 12.10 -3.57 5.57
N TYR A 213 12.52 -3.11 4.40
CA TYR A 213 13.89 -3.26 3.94
C TYR A 213 14.32 -2.11 3.06
N THR A 214 15.62 -1.96 2.90
CA THR A 214 16.19 -1.11 1.85
C THR A 214 17.25 -1.89 1.10
N SER A 215 17.46 -1.51 -0.14
CA SER A 215 18.47 -2.12 -0.99
C SER A 215 19.29 -1.06 -1.69
N TYR A 216 20.58 -1.36 -1.86
CA TYR A 216 21.52 -0.49 -2.55
C TYR A 216 22.28 -1.29 -3.61
N ILE A 217 22.57 -0.66 -4.75
CA ILE A 217 23.59 -1.15 -5.67
C ILE A 217 24.84 -0.31 -5.52
N GLY A 218 25.95 -0.99 -5.28
CA GLY A 218 27.29 -0.46 -5.40
C GLY A 218 27.88 -0.74 -6.78
N ILE A 219 28.21 0.31 -7.52
CA ILE A 219 29.01 0.20 -8.75
C ILE A 219 30.46 0.62 -8.47
N ASN A 220 31.37 0.28 -9.38
CA ASN A 220 32.79 0.61 -9.26
C ASN A 220 33.38 0.12 -7.93
N ASN A 221 33.19 -1.17 -7.63
CA ASN A 221 33.58 -1.81 -6.37
C ASN A 221 32.90 -1.25 -5.10
N GLY A 222 31.75 -0.57 -5.24
CA GLY A 222 31.02 0.02 -4.13
C GLY A 222 31.52 1.41 -3.73
N LYS A 223 32.31 2.07 -4.58
CA LYS A 223 32.69 3.49 -4.39
C LYS A 223 31.47 4.41 -4.43
N GLU A 224 30.45 4.01 -5.18
CA GLU A 224 29.20 4.75 -5.32
C GLU A 224 28.04 3.81 -4.98
N LEU A 225 27.12 4.28 -4.14
CA LEU A 225 25.97 3.53 -3.68
C LEU A 225 24.69 4.21 -4.15
N TYR A 226 23.85 3.46 -4.81
CA TYR A 226 22.56 3.91 -5.32
C TYR A 226 21.45 3.18 -4.58
N PRO A 227 20.54 3.89 -3.89
CA PRO A 227 19.37 3.27 -3.28
C PRO A 227 18.40 2.82 -4.37
N THR A 228 17.83 1.64 -4.19
CA THR A 228 16.98 0.99 -5.19
C THR A 228 15.59 0.70 -4.66
N HIS A 229 15.45 0.63 -3.34
CA HIS A 229 14.17 0.58 -2.64
C HIS A 229 14.28 1.31 -1.29
N TRP A 230 13.30 2.16 -0.99
CA TRP A 230 13.24 2.95 0.25
C TRP A 230 12.13 2.41 1.18
N GLY A 231 12.30 1.20 1.72
CA GLY A 231 11.35 0.65 2.70
C GLY A 231 11.74 0.94 4.16
N ILE A 232 12.98 1.36 4.40
CA ILE A 232 13.46 1.89 5.69
C ILE A 232 13.74 3.39 5.44
N ASP A 233 12.74 4.24 5.63
CA ASP A 233 12.92 5.67 5.45
C ASP A 233 13.67 6.30 6.64
N ARG A 234 14.20 7.51 6.40
CA ARG A 234 14.95 8.26 7.40
C ARG A 234 14.08 8.63 8.60
N GLU A 235 12.81 8.93 8.37
CA GLU A 235 11.85 9.27 9.42
C GLU A 235 11.60 8.06 10.35
N PHE A 236 11.57 6.84 9.82
CA PHE A 236 11.50 5.59 10.58
C PHE A 236 12.77 5.36 11.40
N LEU A 237 13.95 5.58 10.82
CA LEU A 237 15.22 5.53 11.56
C LEU A 237 15.28 6.58 12.67
N GLU A 238 14.76 7.78 12.43
CA GLU A 238 14.72 8.89 13.39
C GLU A 238 13.62 8.71 14.46
N ASN A 239 12.53 8.02 14.13
CA ASN A 239 11.38 7.75 15.01
C ASN A 239 11.34 6.31 15.53
N PHE A 240 12.49 5.61 15.56
CA PHE A 240 12.62 4.28 16.16
C PHE A 240 12.09 4.31 17.60
N GLY A 241 10.82 3.88 17.80
CA GLY A 241 10.12 3.95 19.09
C GLY A 241 8.75 4.64 19.10
N HIS A 242 8.28 5.25 18.00
CA HIS A 242 6.89 5.74 17.92
C HIS A 242 5.93 4.63 17.42
N HIS A 243 4.92 4.33 18.24
CA HIS A 243 4.44 2.96 18.51
C HIS A 243 3.22 2.46 17.71
N ASP A 244 2.75 3.14 16.66
CA ASP A 244 1.38 2.85 16.15
C ASP A 244 1.30 2.04 14.86
N PHE A 245 2.42 1.74 14.20
CA PHE A 245 2.44 0.79 13.07
C PHE A 245 2.96 -0.55 13.54
N HIS A 246 2.08 -1.55 13.66
CA HIS A 246 2.51 -2.93 13.85
C HIS A 246 3.38 -3.34 12.66
N ASP A 247 4.65 -3.61 12.95
CA ASP A 247 5.56 -4.07 11.93
C ASP A 247 5.09 -5.43 11.42
N PRO A 248 5.14 -5.66 10.10
CA PRO A 248 4.84 -6.96 9.52
C PRO A 248 5.74 -8.03 10.13
N ILE A 249 5.18 -9.21 10.39
CA ILE A 249 5.87 -10.36 11.00
C ILE A 249 5.75 -11.55 10.06
N PHE A 250 6.86 -12.23 9.81
CA PHE A 250 6.85 -13.51 9.12
C PHE A 250 6.47 -14.65 10.08
N TYR A 251 5.41 -15.37 9.74
CA TYR A 251 4.94 -16.51 10.51
C TYR A 251 5.39 -17.81 9.83
N LYS A 252 6.40 -18.47 10.41
CA LYS A 252 7.03 -19.66 9.82
C LYS A 252 6.06 -20.80 9.54
N ASP A 253 5.06 -20.99 10.39
CA ASP A 253 4.03 -22.02 10.24
C ASP A 253 3.02 -21.72 9.13
N LEU A 254 2.90 -20.45 8.73
CA LEU A 254 2.04 -19.99 7.65
C LEU A 254 2.79 -19.73 6.34
N ASP A 255 4.12 -19.61 6.41
CA ASP A 255 4.98 -19.18 5.30
C ASP A 255 4.50 -17.86 4.66
N GLU A 256 4.03 -16.93 5.49
CA GLU A 256 3.43 -15.66 5.06
C GLU A 256 3.80 -14.52 6.03
N ILE A 257 3.73 -13.28 5.54
CA ILE A 257 3.99 -12.06 6.31
C ILE A 257 2.67 -11.36 6.58
N LEU A 258 2.33 -11.21 7.85
CA LEU A 258 1.06 -10.64 8.30
C LEU A 258 1.32 -9.44 9.21
N ARG A 259 0.38 -8.50 9.27
CA ARG A 259 0.52 -7.23 10.01
C ARG A 259 0.06 -7.32 11.45
N SER A 260 -0.74 -8.33 11.80
CA SER A 260 -1.19 -8.53 13.16
C SER A 260 -1.26 -10.00 13.58
N THR A 261 -1.20 -10.20 14.89
CA THR A 261 -1.45 -11.51 15.50
C THR A 261 -2.87 -12.02 15.22
N TRP A 262 -3.84 -11.11 15.05
CA TRP A 262 -5.23 -11.48 14.75
C TRP A 262 -5.34 -12.08 13.35
N GLU A 263 -4.69 -11.46 12.36
CA GLU A 263 -4.58 -12.00 11.00
C GLU A 263 -3.90 -13.37 11.00
N ALA A 264 -2.78 -13.53 11.72
CA ALA A 264 -2.08 -14.82 11.81
C ALA A 264 -2.95 -15.93 12.39
N ASN A 265 -3.65 -15.65 13.48
CA ASN A 265 -4.56 -16.62 14.09
C ASN A 265 -5.76 -16.96 13.19
N LEU A 266 -6.29 -15.99 12.43
CA LEU A 266 -7.33 -16.25 11.43
C LEU A 266 -6.80 -17.12 10.28
N ALA A 267 -5.61 -16.83 9.75
CA ALA A 267 -4.97 -17.66 8.73
C ALA A 267 -4.78 -19.11 9.20
N ARG A 268 -4.40 -19.33 10.47
CA ARG A 268 -4.30 -20.68 11.05
C ARG A 268 -5.65 -21.39 11.12
N ILE A 269 -6.73 -20.69 11.49
CA ILE A 269 -8.09 -21.24 11.47
C ILE A 269 -8.49 -21.63 10.05
N LEU A 270 -8.20 -20.78 9.06
CA LEU A 270 -8.50 -21.05 7.65
C LEU A 270 -7.74 -22.29 7.16
N ASN A 271 -6.44 -22.41 7.49
CA ASN A 271 -5.63 -23.60 7.17
C ASN A 271 -6.18 -24.88 7.83
N GLU A 272 -6.53 -24.83 9.11
CA GLU A 272 -7.12 -25.97 9.84
C GLU A 272 -8.44 -26.43 9.19
N LYS A 273 -9.19 -25.50 8.59
CA LYS A 273 -10.44 -25.77 7.87
C LYS A 273 -10.24 -26.15 6.41
N GLY A 274 -9.02 -26.11 5.89
CA GLY A 274 -8.72 -26.35 4.47
C GLY A 274 -9.34 -25.30 3.54
N ILE A 275 -9.54 -24.06 4.03
CA ILE A 275 -10.08 -22.95 3.24
C ILE A 275 -8.91 -22.23 2.56
N GLU A 276 -8.97 -22.09 1.23
CA GLU A 276 -7.97 -21.33 0.47
C GLU A 276 -8.12 -19.83 0.74
N TRP A 277 -7.01 -19.15 1.04
CA TRP A 277 -7.00 -17.72 1.30
C TRP A 277 -5.83 -17.01 0.62
N ARG A 278 -6.02 -15.71 0.38
CA ARG A 278 -5.00 -14.81 -0.17
C ARG A 278 -4.93 -13.56 0.69
N TYR A 279 -3.75 -13.27 1.23
CA TYR A 279 -3.54 -12.12 2.10
C TYR A 279 -3.00 -10.90 1.36
N GLU A 280 -3.73 -9.77 1.41
CA GLU A 280 -3.39 -8.48 0.78
C GLU A 280 -2.97 -8.57 -0.71
N LYS A 281 -3.52 -9.52 -1.49
CA LYS A 281 -3.12 -9.72 -2.91
C LYS A 281 -3.98 -8.97 -3.91
N GLU A 282 -5.21 -8.61 -3.54
CA GLU A 282 -6.22 -8.10 -4.47
C GLU A 282 -6.66 -6.69 -4.06
N ARG A 283 -6.61 -5.74 -5.00
CA ARG A 283 -7.06 -4.37 -4.79
C ARG A 283 -8.38 -4.15 -5.52
N TYR A 284 -9.31 -3.49 -4.86
CA TYR A 284 -10.64 -3.20 -5.36
C TYR A 284 -10.82 -1.68 -5.49
N GLU A 285 -11.09 -1.19 -6.70
CA GLU A 285 -11.38 0.23 -6.91
C GLU A 285 -12.79 0.54 -6.40
N VAL A 286 -12.91 1.47 -5.44
CA VAL A 286 -14.17 1.88 -4.85
C VAL A 286 -14.41 3.37 -5.03
N ASP A 287 -15.67 3.75 -5.11
CA ASP A 287 -16.11 5.14 -5.23
C ASP A 287 -16.55 5.62 -3.83
N LEU A 288 -15.72 6.47 -3.19
CA LEU A 288 -16.01 6.98 -1.84
C LEU A 288 -17.11 8.04 -1.87
N ASP A 289 -17.12 8.84 -2.93
CA ASP A 289 -18.17 9.77 -3.29
C ASP A 289 -18.19 9.99 -4.82
N LYS A 290 -18.93 11.00 -5.31
CA LYS A 290 -19.08 11.25 -6.76
C LYS A 290 -17.76 11.62 -7.46
N GLU A 291 -16.77 12.12 -6.74
CA GLU A 291 -15.54 12.68 -7.30
C GLU A 291 -14.29 11.95 -6.78
N GLN A 292 -14.39 11.26 -5.65
CA GLN A 292 -13.28 10.57 -5.00
C GLN A 292 -13.33 9.05 -5.19
N LYS A 293 -12.26 8.52 -5.80
CA LYS A 293 -11.98 7.09 -5.85
C LYS A 293 -10.94 6.68 -4.81
N ALA A 294 -10.98 5.43 -4.40
CA ALA A 294 -9.99 4.80 -3.54
C ALA A 294 -9.69 3.37 -3.98
N ASN A 295 -8.56 2.84 -3.51
CA ASN A 295 -8.24 1.43 -3.63
C ASN A 295 -8.44 0.78 -2.27
N TYR A 296 -9.45 -0.08 -2.16
CA TYR A 296 -9.68 -0.92 -1.01
C TYR A 296 -8.82 -2.19 -1.12
N LEU A 297 -8.01 -2.46 -0.10
CA LEU A 297 -7.16 -3.64 0.00
C LEU A 297 -7.61 -4.40 1.25
N PRO A 298 -8.40 -5.48 1.11
CA PRO A 298 -8.78 -6.30 2.25
C PRO A 298 -7.60 -7.11 2.76
N ASP A 299 -7.67 -7.51 4.03
CA ASP A 299 -6.69 -8.41 4.63
C ASP A 299 -6.74 -9.78 3.97
N PHE A 300 -7.92 -10.42 3.87
CA PHE A 300 -8.04 -11.73 3.22
C PHE A 300 -9.11 -11.77 2.12
N VAL A 301 -8.80 -12.49 1.05
CA VAL A 301 -9.77 -12.91 0.03
C VAL A 301 -9.83 -14.44 0.00
N LEU A 302 -11.05 -14.97 0.11
CA LEU A 302 -11.38 -16.39 0.01
C LEU A 302 -12.11 -16.62 -1.32
N PRO A 303 -11.38 -16.95 -2.39
CA PRO A 303 -11.91 -16.86 -3.75
C PRO A 303 -12.99 -17.91 -4.05
N ILE A 304 -12.92 -19.09 -3.42
CA ILE A 304 -13.87 -20.19 -3.65
C ILE A 304 -15.20 -19.88 -2.97
N GLU A 305 -15.15 -19.37 -1.73
CA GLU A 305 -16.29 -19.03 -0.90
C GLU A 305 -16.90 -17.67 -1.27
N LYS A 306 -16.20 -16.88 -2.08
CA LYS A 306 -16.51 -15.47 -2.38
C LYS A 306 -16.67 -14.64 -1.10
N VAL A 307 -15.72 -14.80 -0.19
CA VAL A 307 -15.68 -14.06 1.08
C VAL A 307 -14.48 -13.13 1.10
N ILE A 308 -14.69 -11.89 1.52
CA ILE A 308 -13.66 -10.92 1.83
C ILE A 308 -13.65 -10.74 3.35
N ILE A 309 -12.48 -10.86 3.98
CA ILE A 309 -12.32 -10.66 5.42
C ILE A 309 -11.46 -9.43 5.67
N GLU A 310 -11.98 -8.49 6.46
CA GLU A 310 -11.27 -7.32 6.97
C GLU A 310 -11.05 -7.46 8.48
N VAL A 311 -9.82 -7.47 8.93
CA VAL A 311 -9.42 -7.54 10.34
C VAL A 311 -9.12 -6.12 10.83
N LYS A 312 -9.95 -5.59 11.73
CA LYS A 312 -9.84 -4.18 12.13
C LYS A 312 -9.86 -3.97 13.64
N GLY A 313 -8.79 -3.37 14.14
CA GLY A 313 -8.71 -2.92 15.54
C GLY A 313 -9.28 -1.51 15.80
N PHE A 314 -9.35 -0.68 14.75
CA PHE A 314 -9.80 0.71 14.80
C PHE A 314 -10.35 1.16 13.44
N TRP A 315 -11.49 1.86 13.45
CA TRP A 315 -12.12 2.41 12.25
C TRP A 315 -11.95 3.93 12.20
N ASP A 316 -11.09 4.40 11.31
CA ASP A 316 -11.12 5.81 10.90
C ASP A 316 -12.22 6.05 9.85
N SER A 317 -12.55 7.33 9.62
CA SER A 317 -13.62 7.72 8.69
C SER A 317 -13.35 7.32 7.23
N TYR A 318 -12.09 7.24 6.80
CA TYR A 318 -11.72 6.85 5.44
C TYR A 318 -11.87 5.34 5.27
N SER A 319 -11.32 4.56 6.20
CA SER A 319 -11.42 3.09 6.23
C SER A 319 -12.89 2.65 6.23
N LEU A 320 -13.73 3.28 7.05
CA LEU A 320 -15.15 2.94 7.15
C LEU A 320 -15.93 3.25 5.85
N LYS A 321 -15.60 4.37 5.19
CA LYS A 321 -16.18 4.71 3.87
C LYS A 321 -15.71 3.74 2.79
N ALA A 322 -14.43 3.42 2.73
CA ALA A 322 -13.86 2.50 1.75
C ALA A 322 -14.47 1.10 1.89
N TYR A 323 -14.57 0.58 3.11
CA TYR A 323 -15.22 -0.69 3.41
C TYR A 323 -16.70 -0.68 3.00
N THR A 324 -17.45 0.37 3.36
CA THR A 324 -18.86 0.50 3.00
C THR A 324 -19.05 0.56 1.49
N ALA A 325 -18.24 1.34 0.78
CA ALA A 325 -18.27 1.44 -0.67
C ALA A 325 -17.90 0.12 -1.35
N ALA A 326 -16.92 -0.62 -0.82
CA ALA A 326 -16.56 -1.96 -1.30
C ALA A 326 -17.73 -2.93 -1.18
N LYS A 327 -18.36 -2.98 0.00
CA LYS A 327 -19.51 -3.87 0.28
C LYS A 327 -20.73 -3.57 -0.59
N GLU A 328 -20.91 -2.33 -1.02
CA GLU A 328 -21.96 -1.93 -1.95
C GLU A 328 -21.63 -2.27 -3.40
N LYS A 329 -20.41 -1.95 -3.84
CA LYS A 329 -19.97 -2.15 -5.23
C LYS A 329 -19.80 -3.62 -5.59
N TYR A 330 -19.32 -4.43 -4.65
CA TYR A 330 -19.02 -5.85 -4.82
C TYR A 330 -20.03 -6.72 -4.06
N SER A 331 -21.32 -6.45 -4.25
CA SER A 331 -22.42 -7.11 -3.52
C SER A 331 -22.54 -8.62 -3.76
N GLU A 332 -21.85 -9.16 -4.77
CA GLU A 332 -21.71 -10.59 -5.03
C GLU A 332 -20.74 -11.31 -4.08
N TRP A 333 -19.92 -10.54 -3.35
CA TRP A 333 -19.04 -11.03 -2.31
C TRP A 333 -19.68 -10.88 -0.93
N THR A 334 -19.41 -11.83 -0.05
CA THR A 334 -19.72 -11.70 1.36
C THR A 334 -18.57 -10.99 2.05
N PHE A 335 -18.82 -9.82 2.63
CA PHE A 335 -17.84 -9.13 3.46
C PHE A 335 -18.02 -9.57 4.91
N LEU A 336 -16.93 -9.96 5.54
CA LEU A 336 -16.84 -10.27 6.96
C LEU A 336 -15.83 -9.34 7.60
N HIS A 337 -16.26 -8.49 8.52
CA HIS A 337 -15.30 -7.73 9.32
C HIS A 337 -15.06 -8.42 10.66
N ILE A 338 -13.81 -8.50 11.08
CA ILE A 338 -13.38 -9.11 12.33
C ILE A 338 -12.73 -8.02 13.19
N ASP A 339 -13.49 -7.50 14.13
CA ASP A 339 -12.97 -6.56 15.14
C ASP A 339 -12.90 -7.20 16.54
N SER A 340 -12.66 -6.39 17.57
CA SER A 340 -12.49 -6.90 18.94
C SER A 340 -13.67 -7.72 19.44
N ASP A 341 -14.91 -7.40 19.03
CA ASP A 341 -16.09 -8.14 19.50
C ASP A 341 -16.07 -9.56 18.95
N ILE A 342 -15.86 -9.70 17.65
CA ILE A 342 -15.91 -10.99 16.96
C ILE A 342 -14.65 -11.79 17.27
N TYR A 343 -13.48 -11.14 17.24
CA TYR A 343 -12.21 -11.79 17.53
C TYR A 343 -12.15 -12.30 18.97
N TYR A 344 -12.81 -11.63 19.94
CA TYR A 344 -12.95 -12.17 21.29
C TYR A 344 -13.62 -13.55 21.28
N SER A 345 -14.76 -13.70 20.58
CA SER A 345 -15.43 -15.00 20.45
C SER A 345 -14.54 -16.03 19.75
N ILE A 346 -13.91 -15.64 18.64
CA ILE A 346 -13.00 -16.52 17.88
C ILE A 346 -11.88 -17.04 18.79
N ASN A 347 -11.26 -16.15 19.57
CA ASN A 347 -10.21 -16.52 20.49
C ASN A 347 -10.69 -17.49 21.58
N GLN A 348 -11.89 -17.32 22.15
CA GLN A 348 -12.41 -18.29 23.12
C GLN A 348 -12.63 -19.67 22.50
N VAL A 349 -13.11 -19.72 21.27
CA VAL A 349 -13.42 -20.98 20.59
C VAL A 349 -12.15 -21.72 20.13
N TYR A 350 -11.11 -20.99 19.68
CA TYR A 350 -10.00 -21.57 18.93
C TYR A 350 -8.64 -21.59 19.63
N LYS A 351 -8.40 -20.76 20.65
CA LYS A 351 -7.06 -20.61 21.28
C LYS A 351 -6.42 -21.92 21.74
N ASP A 352 -7.24 -22.89 22.15
CA ASP A 352 -6.79 -24.19 22.67
C ASP A 352 -6.91 -25.31 21.61
N LYS A 353 -7.41 -25.00 20.41
CA LYS A 353 -7.69 -25.98 19.33
C LYS A 353 -6.75 -25.86 18.15
N VAL A 354 -6.20 -24.67 17.91
CA VAL A 354 -5.35 -24.37 16.76
C VAL A 354 -3.89 -24.36 17.21
N LEU A 355 -3.05 -25.11 16.49
CA LEU A 355 -1.61 -25.15 16.76
C LEU A 355 -0.97 -23.78 16.51
N ASN A 356 0.07 -23.45 17.28
CA ASN A 356 0.80 -22.17 17.20
C ASN A 356 -0.08 -20.94 17.43
N TRP A 357 -1.18 -21.07 18.18
CA TRP A 357 -2.02 -19.92 18.52
C TRP A 357 -1.25 -18.87 19.32
N ASP A 358 -1.20 -17.65 18.81
CA ASP A 358 -0.53 -16.56 19.49
C ASP A 358 -1.48 -15.86 20.45
N SER A 359 -1.11 -15.84 21.74
CA SER A 359 -1.93 -15.19 22.76
C SER A 359 -1.96 -13.67 22.55
N SER A 360 -3.17 -13.12 22.39
CA SER A 360 -3.40 -11.68 22.31
C SER A 360 -4.19 -11.22 23.53
N LYS A 361 -3.84 -10.06 24.10
CA LYS A 361 -4.71 -9.41 25.10
C LYS A 361 -5.89 -8.79 24.37
N ILE A 362 -7.05 -9.43 24.47
CA ILE A 362 -8.28 -8.96 23.83
C ILE A 362 -9.19 -8.42 24.94
N SER A 363 -9.51 -7.14 24.87
CA SER A 363 -10.52 -6.51 25.70
C SER A 363 -11.71 -6.12 24.83
N ILE A 364 -12.92 -6.37 25.31
CA ILE A 364 -14.12 -5.83 24.67
C ILE A 364 -14.08 -4.32 24.80
N LYS A 365 -14.14 -3.65 23.65
CA LYS A 365 -14.10 -2.20 23.56
C LYS A 365 -15.51 -1.64 23.48
N SER A 366 -15.66 -0.41 23.96
CA SER A 366 -16.84 0.38 23.68
C SER A 366 -16.56 1.31 22.52
N GLU A 367 -17.52 1.46 21.60
CA GLU A 367 -17.42 2.39 20.48
C GLU A 367 -18.42 3.52 20.61
N ILE A 368 -18.09 4.70 20.06
CA ILE A 368 -19.00 5.84 19.99
C ILE A 368 -19.59 5.92 18.59
N LEU A 369 -20.90 5.68 18.47
CA LEU A 369 -21.59 5.63 17.19
C LEU A 369 -22.55 6.81 17.02
N PRO A 370 -22.63 7.42 15.83
CA PRO A 370 -23.57 8.50 15.53
C PRO A 370 -24.95 7.97 15.10
N ILE A 371 -26.00 8.47 15.74
CA ILE A 371 -27.39 8.39 15.28
C ILE A 371 -27.71 9.66 14.49
N VAL A 372 -28.18 9.48 13.26
CA VAL A 372 -28.50 10.54 12.30
C VAL A 372 -29.99 10.53 11.93
N GLY A 373 -30.43 11.57 11.22
CA GLY A 373 -31.84 11.73 10.85
C GLY A 373 -32.75 12.14 12.00
N ILE A 374 -32.18 12.69 13.07
CA ILE A 374 -32.88 13.12 14.30
C ILE A 374 -33.76 14.38 14.10
N THR A 375 -33.56 15.10 12.99
CA THR A 375 -34.25 16.37 12.70
C THR A 375 -35.57 16.19 11.96
N GLN A 376 -36.00 14.96 11.69
CA GLN A 376 -37.30 14.71 11.05
C GLN A 376 -38.44 15.12 12.00
N LYS A 377 -39.48 15.74 11.47
CA LYS A 377 -40.50 16.46 12.27
C LYS A 377 -41.16 15.57 13.32
N GLU A 378 -41.38 14.31 12.98
CA GLU A 378 -41.98 13.29 13.83
C GLU A 378 -41.05 12.82 14.96
N ARG A 379 -39.74 13.02 14.85
CA ARG A 379 -38.73 12.54 15.82
C ARG A 379 -38.28 13.62 16.80
N ILE A 380 -38.39 14.89 16.41
CA ILE A 380 -38.00 16.06 17.23
C ILE A 380 -38.59 16.01 18.65
N PRO A 381 -39.89 15.67 18.86
CA PRO A 381 -40.46 15.62 20.21
C PRO A 381 -39.76 14.61 21.13
N PHE A 382 -39.31 13.47 20.60
CA PHE A 382 -38.63 12.41 21.36
C PHE A 382 -37.18 12.79 21.63
N VAL A 383 -36.46 13.26 20.59
CA VAL A 383 -35.07 13.73 20.70
C VAL A 383 -34.91 14.85 21.72
N LYS A 384 -35.89 15.77 21.84
CA LYS A 384 -35.87 16.86 22.82
C LYS A 384 -36.01 16.41 24.27
N LYS A 385 -36.55 15.22 24.51
CA LYS A 385 -36.71 14.65 25.87
C LYS A 385 -35.47 13.90 26.32
N LEU A 386 -34.63 13.47 25.36
CA LEU A 386 -33.47 12.65 25.59
C LEU A 386 -32.39 13.45 26.37
N LEU A 387 -31.75 12.77 27.32
CA LEU A 387 -30.66 13.28 28.14
C LEU A 387 -29.40 12.41 27.96
N VAL A 388 -28.23 12.98 28.27
CA VAL A 388 -26.98 12.22 28.36
C VAL A 388 -27.12 11.18 29.48
N GLY A 389 -26.70 9.94 29.20
CA GLY A 389 -26.87 8.79 30.09
C GLY A 389 -28.15 7.98 29.83
N ASP A 390 -29.08 8.49 29.03
CA ASP A 390 -30.30 7.74 28.70
C ASP A 390 -29.97 6.48 27.89
N LYS A 391 -30.75 5.43 28.13
CA LYS A 391 -30.63 4.18 27.38
C LYS A 391 -31.20 4.35 25.98
N VAL A 392 -30.50 3.79 25.00
CA VAL A 392 -30.97 3.68 23.62
C VAL A 392 -31.06 2.21 23.25
N ILE A 393 -32.14 1.84 22.56
CA ILE A 393 -32.31 0.51 21.99
C ILE A 393 -31.98 0.62 20.50
N ILE A 394 -31.12 -0.27 20.01
CA ILE A 394 -30.85 -0.39 18.56
C ILE A 394 -31.52 -1.64 18.01
N GLU A 395 -32.19 -1.52 16.87
CA GLU A 395 -32.97 -2.59 16.25
C GLU A 395 -32.65 -2.70 14.77
N ARG A 396 -32.42 -3.93 14.29
CA ARG A 396 -32.22 -4.19 12.85
C ARG A 396 -33.47 -3.84 12.07
N ASN A 397 -33.28 -3.16 10.94
CA ASN A 397 -34.35 -2.80 10.01
C ASN A 397 -33.94 -3.24 8.60
N SER A 398 -33.75 -4.55 8.40
CA SER A 398 -33.26 -5.15 7.15
C SER A 398 -34.16 -4.87 5.94
N ASP A 399 -35.45 -4.65 6.18
CA ASP A 399 -36.46 -4.40 5.12
C ASP A 399 -36.53 -2.92 4.71
N ASN A 400 -35.58 -2.09 5.15
CA ASN A 400 -35.53 -0.68 4.74
C ASN A 400 -35.25 -0.58 3.23
N PRO A 401 -36.10 0.11 2.45
CA PRO A 401 -35.96 0.18 1.00
C PRO A 401 -34.74 1.00 0.52
N TYR A 402 -34.12 1.77 1.41
CA TYR A 402 -32.99 2.65 1.10
C TYR A 402 -31.63 2.09 1.53
N ASP A 403 -31.61 1.23 2.56
CA ASP A 403 -30.38 0.68 3.13
C ASP A 403 -30.66 -0.66 3.84
N LYS A 404 -30.20 -1.77 3.23
CA LYS A 404 -30.32 -3.13 3.80
C LYS A 404 -29.64 -3.30 5.17
N ASN A 405 -28.66 -2.45 5.46
CA ASN A 405 -27.94 -2.47 6.72
C ASN A 405 -28.58 -1.56 7.78
N ALA A 406 -29.71 -0.90 7.50
CA ALA A 406 -30.29 0.07 8.41
C ALA A 406 -30.50 -0.49 9.83
N ILE A 407 -30.13 0.32 10.82
CA ILE A 407 -30.33 0.05 12.25
C ILE A 407 -31.07 1.24 12.85
N LYS A 408 -32.30 1.01 13.32
CA LYS A 408 -33.11 2.02 14.01
C LYS A 408 -32.55 2.21 15.42
N ALA A 409 -32.63 3.45 15.90
CA ALA A 409 -32.40 3.80 17.30
C ALA A 409 -33.72 4.25 17.92
N LEU A 410 -34.09 3.64 19.04
CA LEU A 410 -35.30 3.90 19.81
C LEU A 410 -34.94 4.37 21.22
N ASP A 411 -35.78 5.21 21.82
CA ASP A 411 -35.67 5.50 23.26
C ASP A 411 -36.22 4.35 24.11
N SER A 412 -36.28 4.55 25.44
CA SER A 412 -36.80 3.55 26.38
C SER A 412 -38.30 3.27 26.23
N ASP A 413 -39.05 4.19 25.62
CA ASP A 413 -40.49 4.06 25.39
C ASP A 413 -40.78 3.39 24.03
N GLY A 414 -39.74 3.10 23.24
CA GLY A 414 -39.83 2.51 21.91
C GLY A 414 -40.04 3.54 20.79
N GLU A 415 -39.91 4.83 21.09
CA GLU A 415 -40.11 5.90 20.11
C GLU A 415 -38.87 6.08 19.24
N HIS A 416 -39.09 6.31 17.94
CA HIS A 416 -38.03 6.34 16.95
C HIS A 416 -37.23 7.65 16.99
N LEU A 417 -35.96 7.55 17.40
CA LEU A 417 -35.02 8.67 17.47
C LEU A 417 -34.36 8.95 16.11
N GLY A 418 -33.97 7.89 15.40
CA GLY A 418 -33.27 7.99 14.12
C GLY A 418 -32.63 6.67 13.71
N PHE A 419 -31.59 6.74 12.87
CA PHE A 419 -30.84 5.58 12.42
C PHE A 419 -29.37 5.72 12.78
N LEU A 420 -28.67 4.62 13.00
CA LEU A 420 -27.21 4.62 12.98
C LEU A 420 -26.71 5.18 11.63
N SER A 421 -25.59 5.91 11.59
CA SER A 421 -25.07 6.38 10.30
C SER A 421 -24.79 5.21 9.36
N LYS A 422 -24.96 5.44 8.07
CA LYS A 422 -24.86 4.41 7.03
C LYS A 422 -23.56 3.59 7.13
N GLU A 423 -22.45 4.28 7.34
CA GLU A 423 -21.12 3.68 7.41
C GLU A 423 -20.95 2.80 8.66
N TRP A 424 -21.54 3.17 9.80
CA TRP A 424 -21.51 2.32 11.00
C TRP A 424 -22.56 1.21 10.95
N ALA A 425 -23.69 1.45 10.31
CA ALA A 425 -24.72 0.46 10.06
C ALA A 425 -24.16 -0.70 9.21
N SER A 426 -23.30 -0.41 8.22
CA SER A 426 -22.67 -1.44 7.36
C SER A 426 -21.79 -2.45 8.12
N VAL A 427 -21.25 -2.03 9.27
CA VAL A 427 -20.44 -2.83 10.21
C VAL A 427 -21.33 -3.53 11.24
N TYR A 428 -22.19 -2.78 11.95
CA TYR A 428 -22.96 -3.31 13.07
C TYR A 428 -24.14 -4.20 12.65
N ALA A 429 -24.68 -4.02 11.44
CA ALA A 429 -25.80 -4.81 10.96
C ALA A 429 -25.45 -6.29 10.94
N GLU A 430 -24.28 -6.60 10.38
CA GLU A 430 -23.75 -7.95 10.26
C GLU A 430 -23.51 -8.59 11.64
N LYS A 431 -22.97 -7.82 12.59
CA LYS A 431 -22.80 -8.29 13.98
C LYS A 431 -24.12 -8.66 14.64
N MET A 432 -25.13 -7.81 14.49
CA MET A 432 -26.46 -8.07 15.04
C MET A 432 -27.11 -9.28 14.36
N ASP A 433 -26.92 -9.43 13.05
CA ASP A 433 -27.43 -10.57 12.27
C ASP A 433 -26.75 -11.90 12.71
N MET A 434 -25.51 -11.84 13.18
CA MET A 434 -24.83 -12.97 13.84
C MET A 434 -25.33 -13.27 15.27
N GLY A 435 -26.15 -12.39 15.84
CA GLY A 435 -26.71 -12.52 17.19
C GLY A 435 -25.98 -11.71 18.27
N ILE A 436 -25.03 -10.84 17.91
CA ILE A 436 -24.37 -9.97 18.90
C ILE A 436 -25.38 -8.95 19.44
N LYS A 437 -25.47 -8.86 20.76
CA LYS A 437 -26.38 -7.95 21.48
C LYS A 437 -25.59 -6.80 22.08
N TYR A 438 -26.19 -5.62 22.02
CA TYR A 438 -25.57 -4.37 22.44
C TYR A 438 -26.40 -3.66 23.51
N GLN A 439 -25.70 -3.06 24.47
CA GLN A 439 -26.23 -2.01 25.32
C GLN A 439 -25.73 -0.67 24.81
N CYS A 440 -26.64 0.30 24.71
CA CYS A 440 -26.33 1.64 24.23
C CYS A 440 -26.75 2.72 25.23
N GLU A 441 -25.94 3.76 25.32
CA GLU A 441 -26.12 4.91 26.21
C GLU A 441 -25.83 6.21 25.45
N VAL A 442 -26.63 7.25 25.66
CA VAL A 442 -26.38 8.59 25.09
C VAL A 442 -25.14 9.21 25.71
N VAL A 443 -24.15 9.56 24.88
CA VAL A 443 -22.92 10.25 25.29
C VAL A 443 -23.02 11.76 25.04
N SER A 444 -23.55 12.14 23.88
CA SER A 444 -23.78 13.55 23.56
C SER A 444 -24.95 13.74 22.61
N ILE A 445 -25.57 14.91 22.69
CA ILE A 445 -26.68 15.32 21.83
C ILE A 445 -26.25 16.62 21.13
N GLU A 446 -26.07 16.54 19.82
CA GLU A 446 -25.69 17.64 18.94
C GLU A 446 -26.87 17.99 18.02
N PRO A 447 -26.90 19.17 17.36
CA PRO A 447 -28.07 19.63 16.60
C PRO A 447 -28.58 18.69 15.50
N LYS A 448 -27.72 17.82 14.96
CA LYS A 448 -28.04 16.89 13.87
C LYS A 448 -27.65 15.44 14.14
N VAL A 449 -27.00 15.17 15.27
CA VAL A 449 -26.41 13.87 15.60
C VAL A 449 -26.56 13.60 17.09
N ILE A 450 -26.97 12.40 17.46
CA ILE A 450 -26.80 11.90 18.83
C ILE A 450 -25.63 10.92 18.81
N LYS A 451 -24.67 11.04 19.71
CA LYS A 451 -23.61 10.04 19.86
C LYS A 451 -23.97 9.09 20.98
N ILE A 452 -23.94 7.79 20.69
CA ILE A 452 -24.17 6.73 21.67
C ILE A 452 -22.89 5.93 21.91
N LYS A 453 -22.66 5.54 23.15
CA LYS A 453 -21.66 4.52 23.50
C LYS A 453 -22.31 3.16 23.32
N VAL A 454 -21.64 2.25 22.64
CA VAL A 454 -22.13 0.91 22.34
C VAL A 454 -21.17 -0.13 22.93
N VAL A 455 -21.71 -1.10 23.66
CA VAL A 455 -20.95 -2.16 24.32
C VAL A 455 -21.65 -3.50 24.11
N ARG A 456 -20.90 -4.52 23.66
CA ARG A 456 -21.41 -5.89 23.56
C ARG A 456 -21.73 -6.43 24.96
N VAL A 457 -22.89 -7.07 25.13
CA VAL A 457 -23.33 -7.59 26.45
C VAL A 457 -23.38 -9.11 26.55
N ASN A 458 -23.57 -9.83 25.44
CA ASN A 458 -23.60 -11.29 25.43
C ASN A 458 -22.21 -11.87 25.11
N ILE A 459 -21.26 -11.57 25.99
CA ILE A 459 -19.83 -11.92 25.81
C ILE A 459 -19.56 -13.41 26.03
N ASP A 460 -20.45 -14.07 26.78
CA ASP A 460 -20.38 -15.49 27.11
C ASP A 460 -20.97 -16.38 26.00
N GLU A 461 -21.58 -15.79 24.97
CA GLU A 461 -22.11 -16.51 23.81
C GLU A 461 -21.01 -16.66 22.73
N ASP A 462 -20.80 -17.89 22.25
CA ASP A 462 -19.84 -18.24 21.18
C ASP A 462 -20.35 -17.78 19.80
N ILE A 463 -20.37 -16.47 19.57
CA ILE A 463 -20.83 -15.87 18.32
C ILE A 463 -19.63 -15.70 17.40
N ILE A 464 -19.49 -16.63 16.44
CA ILE A 464 -18.48 -16.61 15.40
C ILE A 464 -19.13 -16.67 14.00
N PRO A 465 -18.50 -16.07 12.97
CA PRO A 465 -18.94 -16.21 11.58
C PRO A 465 -19.11 -17.67 11.15
N ASN A 466 -20.12 -17.93 10.31
CA ASN A 466 -20.47 -19.30 9.90
C ASN A 466 -19.32 -20.01 9.18
N ILE A 467 -18.50 -19.27 8.42
CA ILE A 467 -17.30 -19.83 7.76
C ILE A 467 -16.31 -20.44 8.75
N PHE A 468 -16.35 -19.99 10.00
CA PHE A 468 -15.51 -20.53 11.07
C PHE A 468 -16.24 -21.57 11.93
N LYS A 469 -17.47 -21.96 11.67
CA LYS A 469 -18.09 -23.06 12.44
C LYS A 469 -17.54 -24.40 11.94
N SER A 470 -17.35 -25.38 12.83
CA SER A 470 -17.00 -26.74 12.41
C SER A 470 -18.24 -27.38 11.81
N HIS A 471 -18.10 -28.03 10.65
CA HIS A 471 -19.13 -28.89 10.08
C HIS A 471 -19.20 -30.23 10.82
#